data_AF-A0A257TJ85-F1
#
_entry.id   AF-A0A257TJ85-F1
#
_cell.length_a   1.000
_cell.length_b   1.000
_cell.length_c   1.000
_cell.angle_alpha   90.00
_cell.angle_beta   90.00
_cell.angle_gamma   90.00
#
_symmetry.space_group_name_H-M   'P 1'
#
loop_
_entity.id
_entity.type
_entity.pdbx_description
1 polymer ?
#
loop_
_entity_poly.entity_id
_entity_poly.type
_entity_poly.pdbx_seq_one_letter_code
_entity_poly.pdbx_strand_id
1 'polypeptide(L)' 'KKIGTELLSLAESDIAKHKGRLITVSTSSQEKYGSTRSFYLKRGYHEGCRIKDYYRRGDDLVVYVKQISED' A
#
# COMPACT_ATOMS: atom_id res chain seq x y z
N LYS A 1 9.69 -3.30 16.90
CA LYS A 1 9.13 -4.67 16.73
C LYS A 1 8.67 -4.85 15.27
N LYS A 2 8.84 -6.02 14.66
CA LYS A 2 8.65 -6.24 13.20
C LYS A 2 7.24 -6.70 12.79
N ILE A 3 6.27 -6.66 13.70
CA ILE A 3 4.90 -7.18 13.55
C ILE A 3 4.24 -6.72 12.23
N GLY A 4 4.31 -5.44 11.88
CA GLY A 4 3.69 -4.95 10.64
C GLY A 4 4.26 -5.58 9.38
N THR A 5 5.58 -5.85 9.35
CA THR A 5 6.21 -6.57 8.23
C THR A 5 5.72 -8.00 8.15
N GLU A 6 5.66 -8.69 9.29
CA GLU A 6 5.25 -10.10 9.36
C GLU A 6 3.79 -10.26 8.91
N LEU A 7 2.89 -9.39 9.40
CA LEU A 7 1.48 -9.38 8.97
C LEU A 7 1.36 -9.13 7.47
N LEU A 8 2.10 -8.16 6.92
CA LEU A 8 2.04 -7.86 5.49
C LEU A 8 2.59 -9.03 4.65
N SER A 9 3.72 -9.63 5.04
CA SER A 9 4.29 -10.79 4.33
C SER A 9 3.36 -12.01 4.36
N LEU A 10 2.66 -12.23 5.47
CA LEU A 10 1.65 -13.30 5.57
C LEU A 10 0.47 -13.02 4.63
N ALA A 11 -0.05 -11.79 4.60
CA ALA A 11 -1.13 -11.40 3.69
C ALA A 11 -0.72 -11.54 2.22
N GLU A 12 0.47 -11.05 1.85
CA GLU A 12 1.03 -11.19 0.50
C GLU A 12 1.16 -12.66 0.09
N SER A 13 1.65 -13.52 0.99
CA SER A 13 1.77 -14.95 0.73
C SER A 13 0.43 -15.64 0.56
N ASP A 14 -0.57 -15.25 1.35
CA ASP A 14 -1.92 -15.82 1.26
C ASP A 14 -2.63 -15.41 -0.04
N ILE A 15 -2.48 -14.15 -0.43
CA ILE A 15 -3.01 -13.63 -1.70
C ILE A 15 -2.38 -14.37 -2.89
N ALA A 16 -1.06 -14.60 -2.86
CA ALA A 16 -0.36 -15.38 -3.89
C ALA A 16 -0.90 -16.82 -3.98
N LYS A 17 -1.10 -17.50 -2.85
CA LYS A 17 -1.67 -18.87 -2.79
C LYS A 17 -3.05 -18.95 -3.45
N HIS A 18 -3.85 -17.89 -3.31
CA HIS A 18 -5.19 -17.79 -3.91
C HIS A 18 -5.18 -17.18 -5.32
N LYS A 19 -4.03 -17.12 -5.99
CA LYS A 19 -3.86 -16.57 -7.35
C LYS A 19 -4.31 -15.11 -7.47
N GLY A 20 -4.22 -14.35 -6.39
CA GLY A 20 -4.42 -12.91 -6.43
C GLY A 20 -3.25 -12.23 -7.14
N ARG A 21 -3.54 -11.38 -8.13
CA ARG A 21 -2.51 -10.74 -8.98
C ARG A 21 -1.96 -9.43 -8.43
N LEU A 22 -2.77 -8.68 -7.70
CA LEU A 22 -2.49 -7.28 -7.35
C LEU A 22 -2.99 -6.96 -5.95
N ILE A 23 -2.19 -6.22 -5.19
CA ILE A 23 -2.59 -5.60 -3.93
C ILE A 23 -2.65 -4.10 -4.13
N THR A 24 -3.73 -3.49 -3.63
CA THR A 24 -3.87 -2.04 -3.50
C THR A 24 -3.95 -1.67 -2.02
N VAL A 25 -3.29 -0.59 -1.63
CA VAL A 25 -3.36 -0.03 -0.28
C VAL A 25 -3.56 1.47 -0.40
N SER A 26 -4.59 2.01 0.25
CA SER A 26 -4.89 3.43 0.20
C SER A 26 -4.61 4.13 1.53
N THR A 27 -4.03 5.32 1.49
CA THR A 27 -3.82 6.14 2.69
C THR A 27 -3.87 7.64 2.38
N SER A 28 -3.94 8.46 3.42
CA SER A 28 -3.96 9.93 3.34
C SER A 28 -2.60 10.49 2.94
N SER A 29 -2.60 11.64 2.24
CA SER A 29 -1.38 12.38 1.91
C SER A 29 -0.80 13.18 3.08
N GLN A 30 -1.52 13.33 4.19
CA GLN A 30 -1.04 14.07 5.37
C GLN A 30 0.31 13.56 5.86
N GLU A 31 1.16 14.47 6.32
CA GLU A 31 2.53 14.19 6.77
C GLU A 31 2.59 13.11 7.86
N LYS A 32 1.60 13.07 8.77
CA LYS A 32 1.51 12.06 9.83
C LYS A 32 1.47 10.61 9.33
N TYR A 33 1.06 10.39 8.07
CA TYR A 33 1.08 9.08 7.40
C TYR A 33 2.33 8.85 6.55
N GLY A 34 3.33 9.74 6.59
CA GLY A 34 4.58 9.61 5.85
C GLY A 34 5.35 8.33 6.16
N SER A 35 5.34 7.89 7.42
CA SER A 35 5.91 6.60 7.83
C SER A 35 5.13 5.40 7.26
N THR A 36 3.80 5.48 7.21
CA THR A 36 2.93 4.48 6.57
C THR A 36 3.21 4.38 5.07
N ARG A 37 3.29 5.50 4.36
CA ARG A 37 3.65 5.53 2.93
C ARG A 37 5.03 4.94 2.68
N SER A 38 6.02 5.36 3.46
CA SER A 38 7.39 4.84 3.40
C SER A 38 7.47 3.34 3.70
N PHE A 39 6.61 2.83 4.57
CA PHE A 39 6.54 1.41 4.92
C PHE A 39 6.18 0.55 3.70
N TYR A 40 5.18 0.96 2.91
CA TYR A 40 4.78 0.25 1.69
C TYR A 40 5.81 0.43 0.55
N LEU A 41 6.31 1.64 0.35
CA LEU A 41 7.34 1.94 -0.65
C LEU A 41 8.58 1.04 -0.48
N LYS A 42 9.06 0.88 0.77
CA LYS A 42 10.21 0.02 1.09
C LYS A 42 9.96 -1.49 0.84
N ARG A 43 8.73 -1.91 0.55
CA ARG A 43 8.32 -3.32 0.39
C ARG A 43 7.88 -3.65 -1.04
N GLY A 44 8.26 -2.81 -2.00
CA GLY A 44 8.00 -3.02 -3.42
C GLY A 44 6.65 -2.54 -3.89
N TYR A 45 5.91 -1.79 -3.05
CA TYR A 45 4.75 -1.04 -3.54
C TYR A 45 5.23 0.25 -4.21
N HIS A 46 4.50 0.70 -5.22
CA HIS A 46 4.68 2.01 -5.85
C HIS A 46 3.38 2.81 -5.82
N GLU A 47 3.46 4.13 -5.91
CA GLU A 47 2.26 4.97 -6.03
C GLU A 47 1.61 4.71 -7.41
N GLY A 48 0.40 4.17 -7.42
CA GLY A 48 -0.34 3.86 -8.65
C GLY A 48 -1.33 4.94 -9.03
N CYS A 49 -1.97 5.58 -8.06
CA CYS A 49 -2.82 6.74 -8.31
C CYS A 49 -2.94 7.64 -7.08
N ARG A 50 -3.39 8.88 -7.34
CA ARG A 50 -3.68 9.88 -6.32
C ARG A 50 -4.93 10.66 -6.69
N ILE A 51 -5.85 10.80 -5.74
CA ILE A 51 -7.07 11.61 -5.89
C ILE A 51 -6.95 12.81 -4.97
N LYS A 52 -6.85 14.01 -5.56
CA LYS A 52 -6.69 15.27 -4.83
C LYS A 52 -7.90 15.57 -3.95
N ASP A 53 -7.65 16.12 -2.77
CA ASP A 53 -8.68 16.58 -1.82
C ASP A 53 -9.75 15.54 -1.46
N TYR A 54 -9.45 14.24 -1.62
CA TYR A 54 -10.42 13.15 -1.46
C TYR A 54 -11.04 13.10 -0.06
N TYR A 55 -10.21 13.25 0.99
CA TYR A 55 -10.71 13.24 2.37
C TYR A 55 -11.21 14.62 2.80
N ARG A 56 -10.48 15.66 2.39
CA ARG A 56 -10.76 17.08 2.61
C ARG A 56 -9.75 17.90 1.82
N ARG A 57 -9.94 19.22 1.73
CA ARG A 57 -8.96 20.13 1.12
C ARG A 57 -7.57 19.95 1.74
N GLY A 58 -6.57 19.72 0.90
CA GLY A 58 -5.17 19.45 1.26
C GLY A 58 -4.90 18.01 1.70
N ASP A 59 -5.86 17.09 1.58
CA ASP A 59 -5.74 15.70 2.01
C ASP A 59 -6.20 14.72 0.93
N ASP A 60 -5.22 14.22 0.18
CA ASP A 60 -5.42 13.34 -0.96
C ASP A 60 -5.58 11.88 -0.49
N LEU A 61 -6.28 11.10 -1.31
CA LEU A 61 -6.12 9.65 -1.30
C LEU A 61 -4.89 9.29 -2.12
N VAL A 62 -3.96 8.53 -1.55
CA VAL A 62 -2.81 7.96 -2.24
C VAL A 62 -2.96 6.45 -2.26
N VAL A 63 -2.93 5.85 -3.44
CA VAL A 63 -3.04 4.40 -3.63
C VAL A 63 -1.67 3.84 -4.01
N TYR A 64 -1.22 2.87 -3.23
CA TYR A 64 -0.02 2.08 -3.43
C TYR A 64 -0.39 0.71 -4.01
N VAL A 65 0.38 0.26 -5.00
CA VAL A 65 0.15 -0.98 -5.73
C VAL A 65 1.37 -1.87 -5.72
N LYS A 66 1.14 -3.19 -5.62
CA LYS A 66 2.16 -4.23 -5.77
C LYS A 66 1.58 -5.40 -6.54
N GLN A 67 2.28 -5.84 -7.58
CA GLN A 67 1.98 -7.09 -8.29
C GLN A 67 2.49 -8.27 -7.47
N ILE A 68 1.71 -9.35 -7.41
CA ILE A 68 2.00 -10.55 -6.60
C ILE A 68 2.37 -11.74 -7.50
N SER A 69 1.85 -11.78 -8.71
CA SER A 69 2.24 -12.71 -9.77
C SER A 69 2.56 -11.91 -11.04
N GLU A 70 3.53 -12.38 -11.81
CA GLU A 70 3.68 -11.99 -13.21
C GLU A 70 2.69 -12.84 -14.04
N ASP A 71 2.06 -12.23 -15.05
CA ASP A 71 1.14 -12.90 -15.98
C ASP A 71 1.87 -13.93 -16.88
#